data_AF-A0AAW1X4S2-F1
#
_entry.id   AF-A0AAW1X4S2-F1
#
_cell.length_a   1.000
_cell.length_b   1.000
_cell.length_c   1.000
_cell.angle_alpha   90.00
_cell.angle_beta   90.00
_cell.angle_gamma   90.00
#
_symmetry.space_group_name_H-M   'P 1'
#
loop_
_entity.id
_entity.type
_entity.pdbx_description
1 polymer ?
#
loop_
_entity_poly.entity_id
_entity_poly.type
_entity_poly.pdbx_seq_one_letter_code
_entity_poly.pdbx_strand_id
1 'polypeptide(L)'
;MDDLQDFAVGQSFYQKTGRAWKRGYLLYGPPGTGKSSMIAAMANFLGYDIYDLELTEVHTNSELRKLLMKTSSKSIIVIEDIDCSINLTNRKKNTGGAGAGAGAGSGAAVRTYYDSPEMRGVSGEEGGGNSITLSGLLNFTDGLWSCCGSERIFVFTTNHMRS
;
A
#
# COMPACT_ATOMS: atom_id res chain seq x y z
N MET A 1 7.31 -7.95 24.52
CA MET A 1 8.48 -8.66 23.99
C MET A 1 8.21 -10.15 23.85
N ASP A 2 7.40 -10.73 24.73
CA ASP A 2 7.02 -12.16 24.72
C ASP A 2 6.50 -12.65 23.35
N ASP A 3 5.65 -11.89 22.67
CA ASP A 3 5.17 -12.28 21.32
C ASP A 3 6.29 -12.40 20.27
N LEU A 4 7.35 -11.59 20.38
CA LEU A 4 8.53 -11.68 19.50
C LEU A 4 9.36 -12.91 19.82
N GLN A 5 9.49 -13.23 21.11
CA GLN A 5 10.16 -14.45 21.57
C GLN A 5 9.42 -15.69 21.06
N ASP A 6 8.09 -15.73 21.23
CA ASP A 6 7.22 -16.81 20.76
C ASP A 6 7.29 -16.97 19.25
N PHE A 7 7.34 -15.85 18.52
CA PHE A 7 7.54 -15.85 17.07
C PHE A 7 8.88 -16.47 16.67
N ALA A 8 9.97 -16.07 17.34
CA ALA A 8 11.33 -16.51 17.03
C ALA A 8 11.55 -18.01 17.32
N VAL A 9 10.98 -18.53 18.42
CA VAL A 9 11.08 -19.97 18.75
C VAL A 9 10.03 -20.82 18.03
N GLY A 10 9.04 -20.18 17.39
CA GLY A 10 7.87 -20.80 16.78
C GLY A 10 8.13 -21.58 15.49
N GLN A 11 9.37 -21.65 14.98
CA GLN A 11 9.71 -22.28 13.69
C GLN A 11 9.00 -23.61 13.44
N SER A 12 9.09 -24.52 14.42
CA SER A 12 8.55 -25.87 14.31
C SER A 12 7.02 -25.89 14.17
N PHE A 13 6.33 -24.94 14.79
CA PHE A 13 4.88 -24.78 14.69
C PHE A 13 4.47 -24.34 13.28
N TYR A 14 5.14 -23.33 12.72
CA TYR A 14 4.86 -22.83 11.38
C TYR A 14 5.14 -23.90 10.31
N GLN A 15 6.25 -24.61 10.43
CA GLN A 15 6.60 -25.71 9.53
C GLN A 15 5.58 -26.85 9.58
N LYS A 16 5.18 -27.29 10.78
CA LYS A 16 4.22 -28.40 10.94
C LYS A 16 2.83 -28.06 10.42
N THR A 17 2.40 -26.81 10.57
CA THR A 17 1.06 -26.37 10.15
C THR A 17 1.01 -25.89 8.71
N GLY A 18 2.15 -25.82 8.01
CA GLY A 18 2.25 -25.29 6.64
C GLY A 18 1.92 -23.80 6.55
N ARG A 19 1.96 -23.06 7.67
CA ARG A 19 1.65 -21.63 7.71
C ARG A 19 2.90 -20.81 7.40
N ALA A 20 2.73 -19.72 6.66
CA ALA A 20 3.78 -18.75 6.44
C ALA A 20 4.37 -18.26 7.77
N TRP A 21 5.69 -18.33 7.92
CA TRP A 21 6.38 -17.91 9.15
C TRP A 21 6.58 -16.40 9.16
N LYS A 22 5.48 -15.69 9.33
CA LYS A 22 5.44 -14.23 9.36
C LYS A 22 4.62 -13.70 10.52
N ARG A 23 4.94 -12.48 10.95
CA ARG A 23 4.21 -11.72 11.97
C ARG A 23 4.00 -10.29 11.49
N GLY A 24 2.84 -9.71 11.76
CA GLY A 24 2.50 -8.34 11.40
C GLY A 24 2.16 -7.51 12.63
N TYR A 25 2.68 -6.29 12.71
CA TYR A 25 2.36 -5.30 13.73
C TYR A 25 1.91 -3.99 13.10
N LEU A 26 0.98 -3.31 13.75
CA LEU A 26 0.60 -1.94 13.44
C LEU A 26 0.97 -1.05 14.63
N LEU A 27 1.91 -0.14 14.44
CA LEU A 27 2.30 0.87 15.42
C LEU A 27 1.63 2.20 15.06
N TYR A 28 0.84 2.74 15.96
CA TYR A 28 0.12 3.99 15.72
C TYR A 28 0.28 4.96 16.88
N GLY A 29 0.12 6.24 16.57
CA GLY A 29 0.14 7.33 17.54
C GLY A 29 0.78 8.60 16.98
N PRO A 30 0.74 9.71 17.72
CA PRO A 30 1.33 10.98 17.30
C PRO A 30 2.80 10.85 16.84
N PRO A 31 3.29 11.78 16.01
CA PRO A 31 4.73 11.84 15.71
C PRO A 31 5.52 12.05 17.01
N GLY A 32 6.71 11.45 17.09
CA GLY A 32 7.59 11.56 18.27
C GLY A 32 7.27 10.60 19.42
N THR A 33 6.30 9.68 19.31
CA THR A 33 6.01 8.67 20.36
C THR A 33 6.92 7.45 20.35
N GLY A 34 8.02 7.48 19.59
CA GLY A 34 9.01 6.41 19.58
C GLY A 34 8.63 5.17 18.77
N LYS A 35 7.73 5.27 17.78
CA LYS A 35 7.37 4.15 16.89
C LYS A 35 8.60 3.54 16.21
N SER A 36 9.44 4.36 15.57
CA SER A 36 10.68 3.90 14.93
C SER A 36 11.71 3.41 15.96
N SER A 37 11.75 4.00 17.16
CA SER A 37 12.58 3.51 18.27
C SER A 37 12.17 2.12 18.75
N MET A 38 10.86 1.84 18.79
CA MET A 38 10.33 0.52 19.12
C MET A 38 10.76 -0.51 18.07
N ILE A 39 10.68 -0.17 16.78
CA ILE A 39 11.14 -1.04 15.69
C ILE A 39 12.62 -1.37 15.83
N ALA A 40 13.46 -0.37 16.10
CA ALA A 40 14.89 -0.58 16.34
C ALA A 40 15.13 -1.50 17.55
N ALA A 41 14.37 -1.34 18.63
CA ALA A 41 14.44 -2.23 19.79
C ALA A 41 14.03 -3.67 19.46
N MET A 42 13.00 -3.88 18.64
CA MET A 42 12.57 -5.20 18.17
C MET A 42 13.67 -5.88 17.34
N ALA A 43 14.28 -5.15 16.40
CA ALA A 43 15.35 -5.66 15.55
C ALA A 43 16.58 -6.06 16.36
N ASN A 44 17.00 -5.21 17.31
CA ASN A 44 18.12 -5.50 18.20
C ASN A 44 17.83 -6.70 19.11
N PHE A 45 16.61 -6.82 19.63
CA PHE A 45 16.20 -7.94 20.46
C PHE A 45 16.26 -9.28 19.70
N LEU A 46 15.89 -9.29 18.42
CA LEU A 46 15.86 -10.49 17.58
C LEU A 46 17.13 -10.75 16.78
N GLY A 47 18.01 -9.75 16.65
CA GLY A 47 19.16 -9.78 15.75
C GLY A 47 18.74 -9.79 14.27
N TYR A 48 17.73 -9.01 13.91
CA TYR A 48 17.17 -8.95 12.55
C TYR A 48 17.63 -7.71 11.77
N ASP A 49 17.69 -7.85 10.44
CA ASP A 49 17.89 -6.73 9.53
C ASP A 49 16.63 -5.87 9.43
N ILE A 50 16.77 -4.53 9.39
CA ILE A 50 15.64 -3.61 9.14
C ILE A 50 15.66 -3.18 7.67
N TYR A 51 14.52 -3.34 7.00
CA TYR A 51 14.26 -2.77 5.69
C TYR A 51 13.17 -1.72 5.82
N ASP A 52 13.55 -0.45 5.71
CA ASP A 52 12.61 0.65 5.66
C ASP A 52 12.09 0.85 4.24
N LEU A 53 10.77 0.80 4.08
CA LEU A 53 10.12 0.89 2.78
C LEU A 53 9.29 2.17 2.71
N GLU A 54 9.89 3.19 2.10
CA GLU A 54 9.23 4.47 1.88
C GLU A 54 8.29 4.40 0.68
N LEU A 55 6.96 4.38 0.94
CA LEU A 55 5.95 4.26 -0.11
C LEU A 55 5.83 5.49 -1.01
N THR A 56 6.39 6.64 -0.62
CA THR A 56 6.35 7.89 -1.41
C THR A 56 7.25 7.80 -2.65
N GLU A 57 8.35 7.04 -2.57
CA GLU A 57 9.31 6.87 -3.65
C GLU A 57 8.92 5.74 -4.62
N VAL A 58 7.99 4.87 -4.24
CA VAL A 58 7.56 3.73 -5.06
C VAL A 58 6.31 4.10 -5.84
N HIS A 59 6.35 4.02 -7.17
CA HIS A 59 5.26 4.50 -8.01
C HIS A 59 4.39 3.39 -8.60
N THR A 60 4.90 2.15 -8.61
CA THR A 60 4.20 1.00 -9.20
C THR A 60 4.21 -0.25 -8.32
N ASN A 61 3.18 -1.07 -8.45
CA ASN A 61 3.12 -2.38 -7.78
C ASN A 61 4.27 -3.31 -8.20
N SER A 62 4.74 -3.21 -9.45
CA SER A 62 5.89 -3.97 -9.94
C SER A 62 7.20 -3.59 -9.25
N GLU A 63 7.39 -2.31 -8.96
CA GLU A 63 8.55 -1.80 -8.23
C GLU A 63 8.50 -2.21 -6.75
N LEU A 64 7.33 -2.07 -6.12
CA LEU A 64 7.07 -2.57 -4.77
C LEU A 64 7.44 -4.06 -4.65
N ARG A 65 6.97 -4.88 -5.60
CA ARG A 65 7.30 -6.31 -5.65
C ARG A 65 8.81 -6.55 -5.75
N LYS A 66 9.52 -5.80 -6.58
CA LYS A 66 10.98 -5.93 -6.73
C LYS A 66 11.70 -5.59 -5.43
N LEU A 67 11.27 -4.56 -4.70
CA LEU A 67 11.86 -4.19 -3.41
C LEU A 67 11.63 -5.29 -2.36
N LEU A 68 10.40 -5.78 -2.24
CA LEU A 68 10.06 -6.86 -1.31
C LEU A 68 10.87 -8.14 -1.61
N MET A 69 11.07 -8.48 -2.89
CA MET A 69 11.87 -9.64 -3.30
C MET A 69 13.37 -9.52 -2.98
N LYS A 70 13.91 -8.31 -2.78
CA LYS A 70 15.32 -8.10 -2.43
C LYS A 70 15.62 -8.29 -0.94
N THR A 71 14.60 -8.37 -0.10
CA THR A 71 14.77 -8.50 1.35
C THR A 71 15.14 -9.92 1.78
N SER A 72 16.02 -10.05 2.77
CA SER A 72 16.47 -11.33 3.34
C SER A 72 15.47 -11.91 4.36
N SER A 73 15.63 -13.19 4.72
CA SER A 73 15.00 -13.77 5.92
C SER A 73 15.59 -13.19 7.20
N LYS A 74 14.91 -13.34 8.34
CA LYS A 74 15.29 -12.74 9.63
C LYS A 74 15.35 -11.22 9.53
N SER A 75 14.26 -10.66 9.02
CA SER A 75 14.14 -9.24 8.75
C SER A 75 12.84 -8.64 9.27
N ILE A 76 12.90 -7.36 9.60
CA ILE A 76 11.76 -6.50 9.88
C ILE A 76 11.59 -5.56 8.69
N ILE A 77 10.48 -5.69 7.98
CA ILE A 77 10.09 -4.83 6.87
C ILE A 77 9.14 -3.78 7.42
N VAL A 78 9.59 -2.53 7.38
CA VAL A 78 8.84 -1.37 7.87
C VAL A 78 8.14 -0.71 6.71
N ILE A 79 6.86 -0.40 6.88
CA ILE A 79 6.08 0.39 5.95
C ILE A 79 5.58 1.61 6.71
N GLU A 80 6.22 2.76 6.48
CA GLU A 80 5.89 3.99 7.19
C GLU A 80 4.70 4.75 6.57
N ASP A 81 3.98 5.49 7.41
CA ASP A 81 2.94 6.45 7.04
C ASP A 81 1.91 5.92 6.00
N ILE A 82 1.36 4.74 6.27
CA ILE A 82 0.38 4.10 5.38
C ILE A 82 -0.90 4.93 5.18
N ASP A 83 -1.21 5.81 6.11
CA ASP A 83 -2.32 6.75 6.04
C ASP A 83 -2.11 7.86 4.99
N CYS A 84 -0.87 8.33 4.80
CA CYS A 84 -0.55 9.32 3.77
C CYS A 84 -0.77 8.74 2.36
N SER A 85 -0.33 7.52 2.10
CA SER A 85 -0.44 6.89 0.77
C SER A 85 -1.89 6.61 0.32
N ILE A 86 -2.77 6.20 1.25
CA ILE A 86 -4.17 5.81 0.96
C ILE A 86 -5.06 7.06 0.75
N ASN A 87 -4.78 8.16 1.45
CA ASN A 87 -5.59 9.38 1.33
C ASN A 87 -5.35 10.13 0.01
N LEU A 88 -4.22 9.94 -0.66
CA LEU A 88 -3.99 10.45 -2.02
C LEU A 88 -4.88 9.76 -3.06
N THR A 89 -5.16 8.46 -2.90
CA THR A 89 -6.02 7.70 -3.83
C THR A 89 -7.50 7.98 -3.63
N ASN A 90 -7.96 8.20 -2.39
CA ASN A 90 -9.38 8.52 -2.12
C ASN A 90 -9.79 9.94 -2.56
N ARG A 91 -8.89 10.93 -2.53
CA ARG A 91 -9.22 12.29 -2.98
C ARG A 91 -9.45 12.41 -4.49
N LYS A 92 -8.85 11.54 -5.31
CA LYS A 92 -9.07 11.53 -6.77
C LYS A 92 -10.48 11.07 -7.18
N LYS A 93 -11.27 10.47 -6.28
CA LYS A 93 -12.62 10.00 -6.59
C LYS A 93 -13.73 11.01 -6.30
N ASN A 94 -13.44 12.15 -5.67
CA ASN A 94 -14.48 13.06 -5.17
C ASN A 94 -14.53 14.47 -5.82
N THR A 95 -13.80 14.70 -6.91
CA THR A 95 -13.97 15.90 -7.74
C THR A 95 -14.84 15.57 -8.95
N GLY A 96 -16.15 15.48 -8.74
CA GLY A 96 -17.08 15.18 -9.83
C GLY A 96 -18.56 15.27 -9.45
N GLY A 97 -18.95 16.19 -8.57
CA GLY A 97 -20.37 16.36 -8.24
C GLY A 97 -20.72 17.60 -7.42
N ALA A 98 -21.47 18.50 -8.06
CA ALA A 98 -22.31 19.61 -7.55
C ALA A 98 -21.60 20.83 -6.93
N GLY A 99 -21.95 22.09 -7.21
CA GLY A 99 -22.98 22.78 -8.01
C GLY A 99 -22.60 24.29 -8.05
N ALA A 100 -23.34 25.32 -8.45
CA ALA A 100 -24.60 25.60 -9.15
C ALA A 100 -24.59 27.14 -9.40
N GLY A 101 -25.31 27.68 -10.42
CA GLY A 101 -25.75 29.10 -10.39
C GLY A 101 -25.68 29.96 -11.68
N ALA A 102 -26.78 29.95 -12.43
CA ALA A 102 -27.49 31.05 -13.14
C ALA A 102 -26.77 32.16 -13.96
N GLY A 103 -27.26 32.37 -15.20
CA GLY A 103 -27.16 33.63 -15.97
C GLY A 103 -27.67 33.49 -17.41
N ALA A 104 -28.60 34.35 -17.84
CA ALA A 104 -29.49 34.19 -19.00
C ALA A 104 -29.09 34.97 -20.27
N GLY A 105 -29.70 34.57 -21.41
CA GLY A 105 -29.82 35.32 -22.68
C GLY A 105 -28.78 34.92 -23.74
N SER A 106 -29.02 34.85 -25.05
CA SER A 106 -30.16 35.08 -25.95
C SER A 106 -29.68 34.68 -27.37
N GLY A 107 -30.56 34.27 -28.29
CA GLY A 107 -30.26 34.34 -29.74
C GLY A 107 -30.42 33.04 -30.53
N ALA A 108 -31.17 33.14 -31.62
CA ALA A 108 -31.67 32.08 -32.49
C ALA A 108 -30.64 31.51 -33.50
N ALA A 109 -30.82 30.25 -33.93
CA ALA A 109 -31.01 29.85 -35.34
C ALA A 109 -30.82 28.33 -35.60
N VAL A 110 -31.89 27.70 -36.14
CA VAL A 110 -31.99 26.79 -37.30
C VAL A 110 -31.08 25.53 -37.45
N ARG A 111 -31.79 24.38 -37.42
CA ARG A 111 -31.70 23.07 -38.14
C ARG A 111 -30.36 22.53 -38.70
N THR A 112 -30.04 21.32 -38.17
CA THR A 112 -29.85 20.00 -38.83
C THR A 112 -29.05 19.90 -40.13
N TYR A 113 -28.11 18.94 -40.22
CA TYR A 113 -27.89 18.04 -41.37
C TYR A 113 -26.89 16.89 -41.06
N TYR A 114 -27.33 15.65 -41.36
CA TYR A 114 -26.65 14.37 -41.62
C TYR A 114 -25.98 13.48 -40.55
N ASP A 115 -26.05 12.20 -40.92
CA ASP A 115 -25.97 10.92 -40.22
C ASP A 115 -24.88 10.07 -40.92
N SER A 116 -23.94 9.52 -40.12
CA SER A 116 -23.08 8.32 -40.34
C SER A 116 -22.09 8.26 -41.53
N PRO A 117 -21.12 7.30 -41.59
CA PRO A 117 -20.19 6.75 -40.57
C PRO A 117 -18.70 6.65 -41.06
N GLU A 118 -17.81 6.16 -40.17
CA GLU A 118 -16.49 5.50 -40.39
C GLU A 118 -15.13 6.26 -40.39
N MET A 119 -14.29 5.76 -39.48
CA MET A 119 -12.83 5.49 -39.51
C MET A 119 -11.80 6.43 -38.86
N ARG A 120 -11.28 5.89 -37.73
CA ARG A 120 -9.87 5.82 -37.30
C ARG A 120 -9.16 7.10 -36.89
N GLY A 121 -9.21 7.36 -35.58
CA GLY A 121 -8.19 8.10 -34.83
C GLY A 121 -7.92 7.41 -33.50
N VAL A 122 -6.86 6.60 -33.44
CA VAL A 122 -6.29 6.06 -32.21
C VAL A 122 -5.52 7.18 -31.50
N SER A 123 -5.80 7.45 -30.23
CA SER A 123 -4.79 7.79 -29.20
C SER A 123 -5.40 8.19 -27.86
N GLY A 124 -4.94 7.50 -26.80
CA GLY A 124 -4.83 7.99 -25.42
C GLY A 124 -6.14 8.11 -24.62
N GLU A 125 -6.31 7.56 -23.42
CA GLU A 125 -5.36 7.00 -22.45
C GLU A 125 -6.15 5.99 -21.60
N GLU A 126 -5.73 4.72 -21.57
CA GLU A 126 -6.16 3.81 -20.53
C GLU A 126 -5.44 4.19 -19.22
N GLY A 127 -6.04 5.10 -18.47
CA GLY A 127 -5.63 5.44 -17.10
C GLY A 127 -5.96 4.34 -16.09
N GLY A 128 -5.60 3.09 -16.40
CA GLY A 128 -5.69 1.94 -15.49
C GLY A 128 -4.56 1.99 -14.47
N GLY A 129 -4.76 2.81 -13.43
CA GLY A 129 -3.74 3.21 -12.47
C GLY A 129 -2.91 2.06 -11.89
N ASN A 130 -1.63 2.03 -12.24
CA ASN A 130 -0.61 1.19 -11.60
C ASN A 130 -0.16 1.76 -10.24
N SER A 131 -0.93 2.69 -9.65
CA SER A 131 -0.65 3.30 -8.36
C SER A 131 -0.65 2.25 -7.25
N ILE A 132 0.21 2.45 -6.26
CA ILE A 132 0.26 1.59 -5.08
C ILE A 132 -1.06 1.67 -4.34
N THR A 133 -1.55 0.50 -3.94
CA THR A 133 -2.68 0.37 -3.03
C THR A 133 -2.26 -0.49 -1.86
N LEU A 134 -2.83 -0.24 -0.68
CA LEU A 134 -2.63 -1.12 0.48
C LEU A 134 -3.05 -2.56 0.16
N SER A 135 -4.12 -2.74 -0.61
CA SER A 135 -4.56 -4.05 -1.10
C SER A 135 -3.51 -4.72 -1.99
N GLY A 136 -2.86 -3.95 -2.87
CA GLY A 136 -1.74 -4.42 -3.68
C GLY A 136 -0.60 -4.94 -2.81
N LEU A 137 -0.12 -4.12 -1.87
CA LEU A 137 0.92 -4.50 -0.91
C LEU A 137 0.57 -5.79 -0.16
N LEU A 138 -0.62 -5.86 0.43
CA LEU A 138 -1.07 -7.03 1.20
C LEU A 138 -1.13 -8.29 0.34
N ASN A 139 -1.74 -8.21 -0.85
CA ASN A 139 -1.81 -9.32 -1.79
C ASN A 139 -0.41 -9.84 -2.17
N PHE A 140 0.58 -8.94 -2.33
CA PHE A 140 1.95 -9.37 -2.55
C PHE A 140 2.57 -10.02 -1.32
N THR A 141 2.37 -9.47 -0.13
CA THR A 141 2.93 -10.06 1.11
C THR A 141 2.35 -11.44 1.43
N ASP A 142 1.07 -11.65 1.09
CA ASP A 142 0.41 -12.94 1.21
C ASP A 142 0.87 -13.89 0.10
N GLY A 143 0.88 -13.46 -1.16
CA GLY A 143 1.27 -14.30 -2.28
C GLY A 143 2.75 -14.70 -2.29
N LEU A 144 3.67 -13.73 -2.09
CA LEU A 144 5.12 -13.94 -2.20
C LEU A 144 5.68 -14.84 -1.11
N TRP A 145 5.12 -14.78 0.09
CA TRP A 145 5.65 -15.47 1.28
C TRP A 145 4.69 -16.49 1.87
N SER A 146 3.52 -16.74 1.26
CA SER A 146 2.59 -17.80 1.69
C SER A 146 3.24 -19.17 1.79
N CYS A 147 4.27 -19.44 0.98
CA CYS A 147 4.94 -20.74 0.88
C CYS A 147 6.37 -20.76 1.42
N CYS A 148 6.92 -19.62 1.86
CA CYS A 148 8.32 -19.54 2.27
C CYS A 148 8.42 -19.72 3.79
N GLY A 149 9.19 -20.72 4.24
CA GLY A 149 9.57 -20.87 5.66
C GLY A 149 10.54 -19.79 6.16
N SER A 150 10.63 -18.66 5.46
CA SER A 150 11.47 -17.54 5.81
C SER A 150 10.79 -16.68 6.87
N GLU A 151 11.43 -16.60 8.03
CA GLU A 151 11.06 -15.76 9.17
C GLU A 151 11.09 -14.27 8.79
N ARG A 152 9.93 -13.60 8.83
CA ARG A 152 9.81 -12.18 8.46
C ARG A 152 8.77 -11.46 9.33
N ILE A 153 9.09 -10.24 9.75
CA ILE A 153 8.17 -9.38 10.48
C ILE A 153 7.80 -8.18 9.60
N PHE A 154 6.52 -7.82 9.57
CA PHE A 154 6.02 -6.59 8.94
C PHE A 154 5.62 -5.62 10.04
N VAL A 155 6.10 -4.38 9.98
CA VAL A 155 5.64 -3.32 10.86
C VAL A 155 5.08 -2.18 10.01
N PHE A 156 3.81 -1.89 10.20
CA PHE A 156 3.15 -0.75 9.59
C PHE A 156 3.10 0.40 10.60
N THR A 157 3.43 1.61 10.18
CA THR A 157 3.28 2.81 11.03
C THR A 157 2.21 3.75 10.48
N THR A 158 1.46 4.39 11.37
CA THR A 158 0.44 5.41 11.02
C THR A 158 0.39 6.48 12.11
N ASN A 159 0.21 7.74 11.72
CA ASN A 159 0.07 8.85 12.66
C ASN A 159 -1.38 9.08 13.09
N HIS A 160 -2.34 8.49 12.35
CA HIS A 160 -3.76 8.64 12.62
C HIS A 160 -4.37 7.40 13.29
N MET A 161 -5.03 7.63 14.42
CA MET A 161 -5.89 6.65 15.09
C MET A 161 -7.34 6.97 14.67
N ARG A 162 -7.94 6.18 13.79
CA ARG A 162 -9.39 6.27 13.58
C ARG A 162 -10.08 5.52 14.72
N SER A 163 -10.67 6.28 15.62
CA SER A 163 -11.68 5.81 16.58
C SER A 163 -13.02 5.60 15.89
#